data_AF-A0A8X7X1V4-F1
#
_entry.id   AF-A0A8X7X1V4-F1
#
_cell.length_a   1.000
_cell.length_b   1.000
_cell.length_c   1.000
_cell.angle_alpha   90.00
_cell.angle_beta   90.00
_cell.angle_gamma   90.00
#
_symmetry.space_group_name_H-M   'P 1'
#
loop_
_entity.id
_entity.type
_entity.pdbx_description
1 polymer ?
#
loop_
_entity_poly.entity_id
_entity_poly.type
_entity_poly.pdbx_seq_one_letter_code
_entity_poly.pdbx_strand_id
1 'polypeptide(L)'
;MLQKRNKDEQLVSAIHLEEFDQETKKSPSPEDKTYTIEEAVETIGFGRFHILLFLIMGSTSIVEATEIMLLAVVSPAIRCEWRLSDWQVALVTTMVFLGFMVCSFISGFVADMYGRWKVVFGCFVWGLYFSLLTSFSPSYGWFVFLRVMVGTGVSGHSQGFVLKTEFMPAKYRSSLLPLATIFWLIGSLLVIVLAFAIIPSFGWRWLIRISTIPSMILIVLFKFIPESARYNVSAGNTKQAVKTLENIAKMNRSSLPEGRLVEPTVERRGHFLDLMDSTYRRTTLIMWYSWVVASFSYYGAILASSELLERKLLCVTNAGELPKVLNSDSAPCYCHMFGTSEYYTMLISTLGEIAFVPVNILMLNVFGRRLCLALSMALTGVFFLLLNICTTSAGFTALLFILRSLVSANFNTVYIYTAEVYPTSIRSVGMGSCTACSRLGGMIAPFIAQVLISKSVITALCPFAIACLACSAAALFLPIETKNRALQQTS
;
A
#
# COMPACT_ATOMS: atom_id res chain seq x y z
N MET A 1 -57.62 -46.69 -30.44
CA MET A 1 -57.92 -46.54 -28.99
C MET A 1 -56.75 -46.92 -28.10
N LEU A 2 -56.01 -48.00 -28.36
CA LEU A 2 -54.86 -48.45 -27.55
C LEU A 2 -53.72 -47.41 -27.43
N GLN A 3 -53.45 -46.65 -28.49
CA GLN A 3 -52.38 -45.65 -28.51
C GLN A 3 -52.70 -44.35 -27.74
N LYS A 4 -53.99 -44.11 -27.44
CA LYS A 4 -54.43 -42.95 -26.64
C LYS A 4 -54.32 -43.26 -25.14
N ARG A 5 -54.71 -44.48 -24.75
CA ARG A 5 -54.60 -45.00 -23.38
C ARG A 5 -53.16 -45.02 -22.85
N ASN A 6 -52.19 -45.34 -23.71
CA ASN A 6 -50.77 -45.38 -23.35
C ASN A 6 -50.16 -43.98 -23.13
N LYS A 7 -50.70 -42.94 -23.80
CA LYS A 7 -50.31 -41.55 -23.56
C LYS A 7 -50.89 -41.01 -22.25
N ASP A 8 -52.12 -41.37 -21.93
CA ASP A 8 -52.78 -40.94 -20.70
C ASP A 8 -52.10 -41.59 -19.47
N GLU A 9 -51.68 -42.87 -19.54
CA GLU A 9 -50.91 -43.52 -18.47
C GLU A 9 -49.50 -42.91 -18.29
N GLN A 10 -48.82 -42.52 -19.37
CA GLN A 10 -47.53 -41.82 -19.28
C GLN A 10 -47.68 -40.42 -18.71
N LEU A 11 -48.76 -39.71 -19.04
CA LEU A 11 -49.05 -38.38 -18.52
C LEU A 11 -49.37 -38.42 -17.02
N VAL A 12 -50.16 -39.41 -16.58
CA VAL A 12 -50.50 -39.61 -15.15
C VAL A 12 -49.25 -40.00 -14.34
N SER A 13 -48.37 -40.82 -14.91
CA SER A 13 -47.08 -41.17 -14.27
C SER A 13 -46.13 -39.97 -14.16
N ALA A 14 -46.08 -39.12 -15.20
CA ALA A 14 -45.29 -37.89 -15.18
C ALA A 14 -45.82 -36.85 -14.19
N ILE A 15 -47.15 -36.69 -14.09
CA ILE A 15 -47.79 -35.80 -13.11
C ILE A 15 -47.55 -36.31 -11.68
N HIS A 16 -47.63 -37.63 -11.45
CA HIS A 16 -47.29 -38.19 -10.14
C HIS A 16 -45.80 -38.04 -9.78
N LEU A 17 -44.89 -38.11 -10.76
CA LEU A 17 -43.46 -37.83 -10.54
C LEU A 17 -43.22 -36.34 -10.23
N GLU A 18 -43.92 -35.42 -10.90
CA GLU A 18 -43.84 -33.98 -10.61
C GLU A 18 -44.49 -33.62 -9.25
N GLU A 19 -45.59 -34.26 -8.87
CA GLU A 19 -46.19 -34.11 -7.54
C GLU A 19 -45.29 -34.70 -6.45
N PHE A 20 -44.60 -35.83 -6.69
CA PHE A 20 -43.64 -36.40 -5.75
C PHE A 20 -42.38 -35.55 -5.62
N ASP A 21 -41.87 -34.95 -6.71
CA ASP A 21 -40.77 -33.97 -6.68
C ASP A 21 -41.18 -32.63 -6.03
N GLN A 22 -42.46 -32.25 -6.13
CA GLN A 22 -42.99 -31.09 -5.40
C GLN A 22 -43.22 -31.39 -3.90
N GLU A 23 -43.64 -32.60 -3.53
CA GLU A 23 -43.79 -33.01 -2.12
C GLU A 23 -42.44 -33.29 -1.43
N THR A 24 -41.40 -33.69 -2.17
CA THR A 24 -40.03 -33.81 -1.65
C THR A 24 -39.25 -32.50 -1.61
N LYS A 25 -39.75 -31.42 -2.22
CA LYS A 25 -39.34 -30.04 -1.86
C LYS A 25 -40.01 -29.61 -0.55
N LYS A 26 -39.81 -30.39 0.51
CA LYS A 26 -39.83 -29.81 1.86
C LYS A 26 -38.84 -28.66 1.85
N SER A 27 -39.31 -27.47 2.21
CA SER A 27 -38.41 -26.38 2.58
C SER A 27 -37.35 -26.96 3.51
N PRO A 28 -36.04 -26.77 3.22
CA PRO A 28 -35.00 -27.36 4.05
C PRO A 28 -35.25 -26.92 5.48
N SER A 29 -35.26 -27.90 6.39
CA SER A 29 -35.34 -27.64 7.82
C SER A 29 -34.25 -26.61 8.19
N PRO A 30 -34.44 -25.76 9.22
CA PRO A 30 -33.42 -24.78 9.59
C PRO A 30 -32.03 -25.40 9.87
N GLU A 31 -31.98 -26.71 10.12
CA GLU A 31 -30.76 -27.49 10.37
C GLU A 31 -29.99 -27.89 9.09
N ASP A 32 -30.61 -27.89 7.91
CA ASP A 32 -29.97 -28.26 6.63
C ASP A 32 -29.43 -27.06 5.83
N LYS A 33 -29.81 -25.83 6.21
CA LYS A 33 -29.29 -24.63 5.54
C LYS A 33 -27.82 -24.45 5.93
N THR A 34 -26.96 -24.18 4.95
CA THR A 34 -25.56 -23.84 5.17
C THR A 34 -25.27 -22.47 4.57
N TYR A 35 -24.31 -21.75 5.16
CA TYR A 35 -23.85 -20.48 4.62
C TYR A 35 -22.32 -20.37 4.71
N THR A 36 -21.74 -19.59 3.82
CA THR A 36 -20.30 -19.30 3.77
C THR A 36 -19.95 -18.04 4.55
N ILE A 37 -18.66 -17.82 4.84
CA ILE A 37 -18.21 -16.57 5.48
C ILE A 37 -18.53 -15.36 4.59
N GLU A 38 -18.42 -15.51 3.27
CA GLU A 38 -18.73 -14.44 2.32
C GLU A 38 -20.20 -14.04 2.39
N GLU A 39 -21.11 -15.02 2.35
CA GLU A 39 -22.55 -14.78 2.49
C GLU A 39 -22.91 -14.16 3.84
N ALA A 40 -22.24 -14.57 4.92
CA ALA A 40 -22.44 -13.97 6.24
C ALA A 40 -22.03 -12.49 6.26
N VAL A 41 -20.85 -12.16 5.72
CA VAL A 41 -20.36 -10.77 5.65
C VAL A 41 -21.26 -9.91 4.76
N GLU A 42 -21.75 -10.46 3.64
CA GLU A 42 -22.68 -9.77 2.75
C GLU A 42 -24.04 -9.53 3.39
N THR A 43 -24.59 -10.52 4.09
CA THR A 43 -25.89 -10.43 4.80
C THR A 43 -25.83 -9.44 5.97
N ILE A 44 -24.73 -9.44 6.73
CA ILE A 44 -24.50 -8.47 7.81
C ILE A 44 -24.49 -7.03 7.25
N GLY A 45 -23.93 -6.84 6.05
CA GLY A 45 -23.87 -5.56 5.37
C GLY A 45 -22.91 -4.54 6.00
N PHE A 46 -22.75 -3.39 5.35
CA PHE A 46 -21.89 -2.31 5.85
C PHE A 46 -22.55 -1.59 7.03
N GLY A 47 -21.80 -1.36 8.10
CA GLY A 47 -22.34 -0.81 9.35
C GLY A 47 -21.27 -0.22 10.26
N ARG A 48 -21.60 -0.01 11.53
CA ARG A 48 -20.73 0.65 12.52
C ARG A 48 -19.40 -0.06 12.72
N PHE A 49 -19.40 -1.39 12.73
CA PHE A 49 -18.17 -2.18 12.82
C PHE A 49 -17.23 -1.90 11.64
N HIS A 50 -17.79 -1.83 10.42
CA HIS A 50 -17.00 -1.59 9.21
C HIS A 50 -16.40 -0.18 9.17
N ILE A 51 -17.12 0.83 9.66
CA ILE A 51 -16.59 2.20 9.83
C ILE A 51 -15.44 2.19 10.86
N LEU A 52 -15.64 1.56 12.01
CA LEU A 52 -14.61 1.45 13.05
C LEU A 52 -13.37 0.72 12.53
N LEU A 53 -13.57 -0.41 11.85
CA LEU A 53 -12.51 -1.18 11.20
C LEU A 53 -11.77 -0.33 10.17
N PHE A 54 -12.50 0.42 9.34
CA PHE A 54 -11.89 1.29 8.33
C PHE A 54 -11.05 2.40 8.96
N LEU A 55 -11.51 3.03 10.05
CA LEU A 55 -10.77 4.08 10.75
C LEU A 55 -9.53 3.52 11.45
N ILE A 56 -9.65 2.43 12.22
CA ILE A 56 -8.53 1.83 12.96
C ILE A 56 -7.52 1.23 11.99
N MET A 57 -7.96 0.36 11.07
CA MET A 57 -7.06 -0.27 10.12
C MET A 57 -6.56 0.71 9.06
N GLY A 58 -7.31 1.77 8.73
CA GLY A 58 -6.83 2.88 7.91
C GLY A 58 -5.72 3.67 8.61
N SER A 59 -5.83 3.90 9.91
CA SER A 59 -4.81 4.60 10.71
C SER A 59 -3.48 3.85 10.76
N THR A 60 -3.45 2.54 10.46
CA THR A 60 -2.20 1.80 10.27
C THR A 60 -1.35 2.39 9.12
N SER A 61 -1.99 2.92 8.07
CA SER A 61 -1.32 3.62 6.96
C SER A 61 -0.75 4.97 7.39
N ILE A 62 -1.37 5.66 8.37
CA ILE A 62 -0.80 6.90 8.95
C ILE A 62 0.55 6.58 9.59
N VAL A 63 0.61 5.52 10.40
CA VAL A 63 1.83 5.11 11.11
C VAL A 63 2.91 4.68 10.11
N GLU A 64 2.56 3.86 9.13
CA GLU A 64 3.51 3.45 8.07
C GLU A 64 4.06 4.66 7.32
N ALA A 65 3.19 5.55 6.85
CA ALA A 65 3.60 6.76 6.13
C ALA A 65 4.51 7.64 7.01
N THR A 66 4.16 7.80 8.29
CA THR A 66 4.97 8.56 9.25
C THR A 66 6.39 7.98 9.35
N GLU A 67 6.54 6.66 9.57
CA GLU A 67 7.86 6.02 9.73
C GLU A 67 8.69 6.01 8.44
N ILE A 68 8.08 5.78 7.28
CA ILE A 68 8.81 5.76 6.00
C ILE A 68 9.20 7.18 5.57
N MET A 69 8.30 8.17 5.72
CA MET A 69 8.57 9.57 5.34
C MET A 69 9.48 10.30 6.34
N LEU A 70 9.57 9.83 7.59
CA LEU A 70 10.46 10.36 8.62
C LEU A 70 11.92 10.43 8.16
N LEU A 71 12.37 9.46 7.34
CA LEU A 71 13.73 9.42 6.83
C LEU A 71 14.07 10.63 5.94
N ALA A 72 13.12 11.10 5.13
CA ALA A 72 13.34 12.25 4.25
C ALA A 72 13.55 13.56 5.05
N VAL A 73 12.85 13.72 6.17
CA VAL A 73 12.96 14.92 7.02
C VAL A 73 14.08 14.84 8.06
N VAL A 74 14.46 13.63 8.49
CA VAL A 74 15.55 13.41 9.46
C VAL A 74 16.92 13.40 8.81
N SER A 75 17.03 13.06 7.51
CA SER A 75 18.30 12.94 6.79
C SER A 75 19.27 14.11 6.98
N PRO A 76 18.86 15.39 6.85
CA PRO A 76 19.79 16.52 7.07
C PRO A 76 20.30 16.59 8.51
N ALA A 77 19.43 16.32 9.49
CA ALA A 77 19.75 16.43 10.91
C ALA A 77 20.80 15.39 11.34
N ILE A 78 20.66 14.14 10.87
CA ILE A 78 21.64 13.07 11.17
C ILE A 78 22.95 13.25 10.38
N ARG A 79 22.88 13.81 9.17
CA ARG A 79 24.06 14.17 8.36
C ARG A 79 24.91 15.20 9.11
N CYS A 80 24.28 16.23 9.68
CA CYS A 80 24.93 17.24 10.49
C CYS A 80 25.56 16.70 11.79
N GLU A 81 24.80 15.89 12.55
CA GLU A 81 25.25 15.34 13.84
C GLU A 81 26.49 14.44 13.69
N TRP A 82 26.46 13.50 12.75
CA TRP A 82 27.50 12.47 12.61
C TRP A 82 28.46 12.70 11.44
N ARG A 83 28.35 13.85 10.75
CA ARG A 83 29.16 14.20 9.57
C ARG A 83 29.17 13.06 8.56
N LEU A 84 27.98 12.63 8.16
CA LEU A 84 27.80 11.48 7.28
C LEU A 84 28.09 11.85 5.83
N SER A 85 28.65 10.88 5.11
CA SER A 85 28.72 10.91 3.65
C SER A 85 27.39 10.52 3.01
N ASP A 86 27.19 10.86 1.74
CA ASP A 86 25.91 10.67 1.06
C ASP A 86 25.45 9.21 0.98
N TRP A 87 26.39 8.28 0.79
CA TRP A 87 26.06 6.85 0.76
C TRP A 87 25.64 6.33 2.13
N GLN A 88 26.12 6.93 3.23
CA GLN A 88 25.70 6.56 4.58
C GLN A 88 24.26 7.01 4.85
N VAL A 89 23.87 8.19 4.36
CA VAL A 89 22.47 8.65 4.46
C VAL A 89 21.55 7.75 3.62
N ALA A 90 21.95 7.44 2.38
CA ALA A 90 21.24 6.49 1.51
C ALA A 90 21.08 5.10 2.13
N LEU A 91 22.14 4.59 2.75
CA LEU A 91 22.16 3.27 3.36
C LEU A 91 21.09 3.11 4.44
N VAL A 92 20.84 4.13 5.27
CA VAL A 92 19.78 4.06 6.30
C VAL A 92 18.44 3.74 5.66
N THR A 93 18.06 4.48 4.62
CA THR A 93 16.76 4.33 3.97
C THR A 93 16.64 2.98 3.26
N THR A 94 17.67 2.57 2.54
CA THR A 94 17.72 1.26 1.87
C THR A 94 17.61 0.11 2.89
N MET A 95 18.27 0.23 4.04
CA MET A 95 18.25 -0.78 5.10
C MET A 95 16.88 -0.90 5.77
N VAL A 96 16.11 0.19 5.91
CA VAL A 96 14.70 0.14 6.35
C VAL A 96 13.84 -0.66 5.37
N PHE A 97 13.98 -0.40 4.06
CA PHE A 97 13.25 -1.15 3.04
C PHE A 97 13.66 -2.61 2.96
N LEU A 98 14.93 -2.93 3.22
CA LEU A 98 15.41 -4.32 3.33
C LEU A 98 14.72 -5.05 4.49
N GLY A 99 14.69 -4.42 5.67
CA GLY A 99 13.98 -4.96 6.84
C GLY A 99 12.50 -5.20 6.57
N PHE A 100 11.84 -4.23 5.91
CA PHE A 100 10.46 -4.38 5.45
C PHE A 100 10.33 -5.58 4.51
N MET A 101 11.10 -5.64 3.42
CA MET A 101 10.99 -6.70 2.41
C MET A 101 11.12 -8.10 3.03
N VAL A 102 12.17 -8.34 3.83
CA VAL A 102 12.42 -9.65 4.45
C VAL A 102 11.27 -10.03 5.40
N CYS A 103 10.86 -9.09 6.26
CA CYS A 103 9.81 -9.38 7.24
C CYS A 103 8.40 -9.46 6.61
N SER A 104 8.16 -8.83 5.45
CA SER A 104 6.87 -8.93 4.75
C SER A 104 6.60 -10.36 4.27
N PHE A 105 7.62 -11.10 3.82
CA PHE A 105 7.48 -12.50 3.44
C PHE A 105 7.23 -13.40 4.67
N ILE A 106 8.02 -13.19 5.72
CA ILE A 106 7.93 -13.98 6.95
C ILE A 106 6.59 -13.73 7.65
N SER A 107 6.17 -12.48 7.78
CA SER A 107 4.91 -12.10 8.46
C SER A 107 3.68 -12.65 7.76
N GLY A 108 3.69 -12.80 6.42
CA GLY A 108 2.60 -13.48 5.70
C GLY A 108 2.46 -14.95 6.11
N PHE A 109 3.57 -15.70 6.10
CA PHE A 109 3.57 -17.10 6.53
C PHE A 109 3.18 -17.27 8.00
N VAL A 110 3.72 -16.42 8.88
CA VAL A 110 3.41 -16.44 10.32
C VAL A 110 1.95 -16.04 10.57
N ALA A 111 1.40 -15.09 9.82
CA ALA A 111 0.00 -14.66 9.96
C ALA A 111 -0.98 -15.77 9.59
N ASP A 112 -0.66 -16.56 8.58
CA ASP A 112 -1.48 -17.70 8.17
C ASP A 112 -1.43 -18.84 9.21
N MET A 113 -0.33 -18.99 9.97
CA MET A 113 -0.22 -20.00 11.03
C MET A 113 -0.84 -19.55 12.36
N TYR A 114 -0.47 -18.37 12.86
CA TYR A 114 -0.78 -17.93 14.23
C TYR A 114 -1.99 -16.99 14.35
N GLY A 115 -2.46 -16.46 13.21
CA GLY A 115 -3.56 -15.49 13.13
C GLY A 115 -3.09 -14.12 12.70
N ARG A 116 -3.87 -13.48 11.83
CA ARG A 116 -3.52 -12.20 11.21
C ARG A 116 -3.48 -11.07 12.24
N TRP A 117 -4.46 -11.01 13.13
CA TRP A 117 -4.53 -9.95 14.14
C TRP A 117 -3.33 -9.98 15.08
N LYS A 118 -2.90 -11.17 15.53
CA LYS A 118 -1.74 -11.32 16.44
C LYS A 118 -0.44 -10.84 15.79
N VAL A 119 -0.23 -11.17 14.51
CA VAL A 119 0.95 -10.73 13.78
C VAL A 119 0.95 -9.22 13.56
N VAL A 120 -0.19 -8.65 13.16
CA VAL A 120 -0.33 -7.19 13.03
C VAL A 120 -0.01 -6.52 14.37
N PHE A 121 -0.65 -6.95 15.46
CA PHE A 121 -0.42 -6.40 16.79
C PHE A 121 1.06 -6.50 17.20
N GLY A 122 1.68 -7.67 17.03
CA GLY A 122 3.09 -7.89 17.35
C GLY A 122 4.05 -7.00 16.54
N CYS A 123 3.81 -6.85 15.24
CA CYS A 123 4.61 -5.97 14.38
C CYS A 123 4.52 -4.49 14.79
N PHE A 124 3.35 -4.02 15.22
CA PHE A 124 3.18 -2.64 15.70
C PHE A 124 3.85 -2.41 17.06
N VAL A 125 3.77 -3.37 17.98
CA VAL A 125 4.49 -3.30 19.26
C VAL A 125 6.01 -3.31 19.02
N TRP A 126 6.49 -4.17 18.12
CA TRP A 126 7.88 -4.23 17.70
C TRP A 126 8.34 -2.90 17.09
N GLY A 127 7.59 -2.39 16.10
CA GLY A 127 7.89 -1.12 15.44
C GLY A 127 7.91 0.07 16.41
N LEU A 128 6.95 0.15 17.34
CA LEU A 128 6.92 1.16 18.39
C LEU A 128 8.19 1.11 19.24
N TYR A 129 8.53 -0.08 19.75
CA TYR A 129 9.68 -0.27 20.64
C TYR A 129 10.99 0.16 19.98
N PHE A 130 11.26 -0.32 18.77
CA PHE A 130 12.49 0.01 18.05
C PHE A 130 12.52 1.46 17.54
N SER A 131 11.36 2.06 17.21
CA SER A 131 11.28 3.47 16.85
C SER A 131 11.63 4.35 18.05
N LEU A 132 11.08 4.07 19.23
CA LEU A 132 11.45 4.77 20.47
C LEU A 132 12.93 4.62 20.78
N LEU A 133 13.47 3.40 20.67
CA LEU A 133 14.87 3.08 20.94
C LEU A 133 15.81 3.81 19.97
N THR A 134 15.38 4.02 18.72
CA THR A 134 16.14 4.80 17.73
C THR A 134 16.40 6.23 18.20
N SER A 135 15.51 6.83 18.98
CA SER A 135 15.74 8.19 19.54
C SER A 135 16.90 8.26 20.54
N PHE A 136 17.34 7.11 21.07
CA PHE A 136 18.46 6.99 22.01
C PHE A 136 19.73 6.47 21.34
N SER A 137 19.77 6.35 20.00
CA SER A 137 20.93 5.79 19.31
C SER A 137 22.19 6.63 19.58
N PRO A 138 23.26 6.04 20.15
CA PRO A 138 24.48 6.77 20.49
C PRO A 138 25.40 6.95 19.28
N SER A 139 25.30 6.07 18.28
CA SER A 139 26.14 6.08 17.08
C SER A 139 25.33 5.75 15.82
N TYR A 140 25.89 6.11 14.67
CA TYR A 140 25.31 5.83 13.35
C TYR A 140 25.04 4.33 13.13
N GLY A 141 25.96 3.44 13.54
CA GLY A 141 25.77 1.99 13.38
C GLY A 141 24.55 1.47 14.14
N TRP A 142 24.36 1.92 15.39
CA TRP A 142 23.16 1.62 16.17
C TRP A 142 21.90 2.20 15.53
N PHE A 143 21.98 3.43 15.01
CA PHE A 143 20.86 4.05 14.31
C PHE A 143 20.42 3.23 13.08
N VAL A 144 21.36 2.79 12.24
CA VAL A 144 21.05 1.94 11.08
C VAL A 144 20.41 0.62 11.53
N PHE A 145 21.00 -0.06 12.51
CA PHE A 145 20.46 -1.32 13.02
C PHE A 145 19.03 -1.17 13.55
N LEU A 146 18.78 -0.16 14.39
CA LEU A 146 17.46 0.10 14.95
C LEU A 146 16.44 0.46 13.85
N ARG A 147 16.88 1.18 12.83
CA ARG A 147 16.05 1.49 11.65
C ARG A 147 15.68 0.25 10.84
N VAL A 148 16.59 -0.70 10.64
CA VAL A 148 16.26 -2.01 10.05
C VAL A 148 15.13 -2.69 10.85
N MET A 149 15.23 -2.68 12.18
CA MET A 149 14.22 -3.27 13.06
C MET A 149 12.88 -2.51 13.04
N VAL A 150 12.89 -1.20 12.83
CA VAL A 150 11.66 -0.45 12.56
C VAL A 150 11.04 -0.91 11.23
N GLY A 151 11.85 -1.07 10.18
CA GLY A 151 11.41 -1.58 8.88
C GLY A 151 10.73 -2.96 8.97
N THR A 152 11.24 -3.86 9.81
CA THR A 152 10.59 -5.16 10.05
C THR A 152 9.22 -4.99 10.71
N GLY A 153 9.07 -4.05 11.65
CA GLY A 153 7.78 -3.72 12.28
C GLY A 153 6.77 -3.11 11.30
N VAL A 154 7.23 -2.25 10.38
CA VAL A 154 6.37 -1.64 9.34
C VAL A 154 5.73 -2.69 8.43
N SER A 155 6.36 -3.85 8.25
CA SER A 155 5.80 -4.95 7.44
C SER A 155 4.43 -5.43 7.91
N GLY A 156 4.08 -5.24 9.19
CA GLY A 156 2.75 -5.55 9.74
C GLY A 156 1.61 -4.81 9.07
N HIS A 157 1.87 -3.66 8.43
CA HIS A 157 0.86 -2.93 7.66
C HIS A 157 0.26 -3.79 6.54
N SER A 158 1.11 -4.57 5.85
CA SER A 158 0.68 -5.46 4.76
C SER A 158 -0.37 -6.49 5.24
N GLN A 159 -0.17 -7.05 6.44
CA GLN A 159 -1.13 -7.98 7.05
C GLN A 159 -2.40 -7.26 7.52
N GLY A 160 -2.27 -6.02 8.00
CA GLY A 160 -3.40 -5.17 8.37
C GLY A 160 -4.30 -4.85 7.18
N PHE A 161 -3.72 -4.63 6.00
CA PHE A 161 -4.47 -4.46 4.77
C PHE A 161 -5.30 -5.71 4.44
N VAL A 162 -4.72 -6.91 4.55
CA VAL A 162 -5.45 -8.16 4.27
C VAL A 162 -6.59 -8.35 5.28
N LEU A 163 -6.31 -8.18 6.57
CA LEU A 163 -7.33 -8.26 7.64
C LEU A 163 -8.50 -7.32 7.37
N LYS A 164 -8.21 -6.06 6.97
CA LYS A 164 -9.24 -5.09 6.57
C LYS A 164 -10.09 -5.63 5.42
N THR A 165 -9.50 -6.25 4.40
CA THR A 165 -10.24 -6.74 3.23
C THR A 165 -11.07 -8.00 3.49
N GLU A 166 -10.75 -8.80 4.52
CA GLU A 166 -11.49 -10.03 4.83
C GLU A 166 -12.84 -9.77 5.52
N PHE A 167 -12.96 -8.66 6.23
CA PHE A 167 -14.21 -8.23 6.87
C PHE A 167 -15.08 -7.34 5.98
N MET A 168 -14.58 -6.85 4.84
CA MET A 168 -15.30 -5.88 4.01
C MET A 168 -16.20 -6.56 2.98
N PRO A 169 -17.50 -6.20 2.89
CA PRO A 169 -18.38 -6.70 1.83
C PRO A 169 -17.88 -6.31 0.44
N ALA A 170 -18.06 -7.20 -0.54
CA ALA A 170 -17.54 -7.03 -1.89
C ALA A 170 -17.99 -5.71 -2.56
N LYS A 171 -19.24 -5.30 -2.34
CA LYS A 171 -19.85 -4.08 -2.90
C LYS A 171 -19.12 -2.78 -2.54
N TYR A 172 -18.56 -2.68 -1.32
CA TYR A 172 -17.94 -1.46 -0.82
C TYR A 172 -16.40 -1.48 -0.90
N ARG A 173 -15.81 -2.66 -1.12
CA ARG A 173 -14.37 -2.87 -1.16
C ARG A 173 -13.68 -2.01 -2.23
N SER A 174 -14.28 -1.87 -3.41
CA SER A 174 -13.72 -1.08 -4.53
C SER A 174 -13.66 0.42 -4.25
N SER A 175 -14.61 0.97 -3.47
CA SER A 175 -14.65 2.40 -3.14
C SER A 175 -13.81 2.75 -1.91
N LEU A 176 -13.72 1.86 -0.92
CA LEU A 176 -12.98 2.11 0.32
C LEU A 176 -11.46 1.95 0.15
N LEU A 177 -11.00 1.16 -0.82
CA LEU A 177 -9.58 0.96 -1.06
C LEU A 177 -8.86 2.25 -1.53
N PRO A 178 -9.35 2.99 -2.54
CA PRO A 178 -8.80 4.31 -2.88
C PRO A 178 -8.89 5.32 -1.74
N LEU A 179 -9.98 5.28 -0.94
CA LEU A 179 -10.13 6.17 0.22
C LEU A 179 -9.03 5.94 1.27
N ALA A 180 -8.40 4.76 1.29
CA ALA A 180 -7.30 4.48 2.21
C ALA A 180 -6.05 5.35 1.95
N THR A 181 -5.89 5.89 0.73
CA THR A 181 -4.78 6.81 0.39
C THR A 181 -4.81 8.10 1.21
N ILE A 182 -5.99 8.51 1.70
CA ILE A 182 -6.13 9.68 2.56
C ILE A 182 -5.35 9.50 3.86
N PHE A 183 -5.37 8.30 4.44
CA PHE A 183 -4.61 8.00 5.66
C PHE A 183 -3.10 8.08 5.41
N TRP A 184 -2.63 7.64 4.24
CA TRP A 184 -1.23 7.79 3.86
C TRP A 184 -0.80 9.26 3.77
N LEU A 185 -1.63 10.12 3.16
CA LEU A 185 -1.36 11.56 3.13
C LEU A 185 -1.30 12.15 4.54
N ILE A 186 -2.28 11.81 5.40
CA ILE A 186 -2.33 12.33 6.77
C ILE A 186 -1.02 12.03 7.51
N GLY A 187 -0.49 10.81 7.40
CA GLY A 187 0.81 10.46 8.00
C GLY A 187 1.99 11.22 7.39
N SER A 188 1.99 11.39 6.07
CA SER A 188 3.03 12.13 5.36
C SER A 188 3.06 13.62 5.74
N LEU A 189 1.89 14.25 5.85
CA LEU A 189 1.77 15.64 6.32
C LEU A 189 2.11 15.77 7.80
N LEU A 190 1.65 14.83 8.63
CA LEU A 190 1.92 14.81 10.06
C LEU A 190 3.42 14.87 10.33
N VAL A 191 4.23 14.05 9.65
CA VAL A 191 5.68 14.03 9.89
C VAL A 191 6.37 15.31 9.45
N ILE A 192 5.92 15.96 8.36
CA ILE A 192 6.48 17.23 7.89
C ILE A 192 6.13 18.36 8.87
N VAL A 193 4.88 18.41 9.36
CA VAL A 193 4.44 19.40 10.36
C VAL A 193 5.19 19.20 11.68
N LEU A 194 5.33 17.97 12.14
CA LEU A 194 6.10 17.65 13.34
C LEU A 194 7.57 18.03 13.16
N ALA A 195 8.17 17.74 12.01
CA ALA A 195 9.54 18.11 11.71
C ALA A 195 9.75 19.63 11.74
N PHE A 196 8.85 20.40 11.11
CA PHE A 196 8.87 21.86 11.14
C PHE A 196 8.81 22.44 12.56
N ALA A 197 7.96 21.88 13.42
CA ALA A 197 7.77 22.38 14.78
C ALA A 197 8.88 21.96 15.76
N ILE A 198 9.45 20.76 15.60
CA ILE A 198 10.29 20.12 16.62
C ILE A 198 11.78 20.18 16.27
N ILE A 199 12.16 20.00 15.00
CA ILE A 199 13.59 19.95 14.63
C ILE A 199 14.35 21.23 15.01
N PRO A 200 13.83 22.45 14.74
CA PRO A 200 14.58 23.68 15.05
C PRO A 200 14.83 23.91 16.55
N SER A 201 13.94 23.43 17.41
CA SER A 201 13.93 23.71 18.85
C SER A 201 14.48 22.57 19.71
N PHE A 202 14.09 21.33 19.40
CA PHE A 202 14.40 20.14 20.20
C PHE A 202 15.24 19.09 19.45
N GLY A 203 15.39 19.23 18.13
CA GLY A 203 16.18 18.32 17.30
C GLY A 203 15.47 17.01 16.93
N TRP A 204 16.17 16.19 16.14
CA TRP A 204 15.60 15.00 15.50
C TRP A 204 15.24 13.87 16.48
N ARG A 205 15.92 13.77 17.64
CA ARG A 205 15.63 12.73 18.64
C ARG A 205 14.23 12.89 19.22
N TRP A 206 13.81 14.12 19.50
CA TRP A 206 12.46 14.42 19.97
C TRP A 206 11.40 14.22 18.90
N LEU A 207 11.72 14.52 17.64
CA LEU A 207 10.83 14.23 16.51
C LEU A 207 10.47 12.75 16.47
N ILE A 208 11.46 11.85 16.57
CA ILE A 208 11.21 10.39 16.59
C ILE A 208 10.31 9.98 17.76
N ARG A 209 10.56 10.52 18.96
CA ARG A 209 9.74 10.19 20.14
C ARG A 209 8.28 10.58 19.92
N ILE A 210 8.04 11.81 19.46
CA ILE A 210 6.69 12.33 19.24
C ILE A 210 6.01 11.63 18.07
N SER A 211 6.75 11.25 17.02
CA SER A 211 6.19 10.52 15.88
C SER A 211 5.69 9.11 16.22
N THR A 212 6.07 8.55 17.37
CA THR A 212 5.55 7.26 17.83
C THR A 212 4.17 7.31 18.51
N ILE A 213 3.66 8.50 18.85
CA ILE A 213 2.38 8.67 19.53
C ILE A 213 1.19 8.04 18.77
N PRO A 214 1.04 8.23 17.44
CA PRO A 214 0.00 7.55 16.68
C PRO A 214 0.07 6.02 16.79
N SER A 215 1.27 5.45 16.82
CA SER A 215 1.48 4.00 16.99
C SER A 215 1.01 3.50 18.36
N MET A 216 1.30 4.27 19.43
CA MET A 216 0.84 3.95 20.79
C MET A 216 -0.69 3.94 20.89
N ILE A 217 -1.35 4.96 20.31
CA ILE A 217 -2.80 5.06 20.27
C ILE A 217 -3.38 3.85 19.52
N LEU A 218 -2.80 3.50 18.37
CA LEU A 218 -3.28 2.42 17.53
C LEU A 218 -3.18 1.04 18.19
N ILE A 219 -2.12 0.76 18.95
CA ILE A 219 -1.97 -0.49 19.73
C ILE A 219 -3.11 -0.64 20.73
N VAL A 220 -3.53 0.45 21.39
CA VAL A 220 -4.69 0.42 22.31
C VAL A 220 -5.99 0.19 21.54
N LEU A 221 -6.13 0.76 20.34
CA LEU A 221 -7.32 0.61 19.50
C LEU A 221 -7.45 -0.79 18.89
N PHE A 222 -6.36 -1.54 18.70
CA PHE A 222 -6.42 -2.91 18.18
C PHE A 222 -7.25 -3.88 19.04
N LYS A 223 -7.48 -3.57 20.32
CA LYS A 223 -8.39 -4.36 21.18
C LYS A 223 -9.83 -4.42 20.66
N PHE A 224 -10.25 -3.46 19.83
CA PHE A 224 -11.58 -3.41 19.24
C PHE A 224 -11.69 -4.20 17.93
N ILE A 225 -10.57 -4.67 17.39
CA ILE A 225 -10.55 -5.46 16.15
C ILE A 225 -10.45 -6.94 16.53
N PRO A 226 -11.45 -7.76 16.14
CA PRO A 226 -11.38 -9.20 16.37
C PRO A 226 -10.43 -9.88 15.36
N GLU A 227 -10.03 -11.11 15.68
CA GLU A 227 -9.34 -11.99 14.73
C GLU A 227 -10.27 -12.37 13.56
N SER A 228 -9.67 -12.59 12.38
CA SER A 228 -10.40 -12.91 11.16
C SER A 228 -11.28 -14.16 11.31
N ALA A 229 -12.55 -14.05 10.90
CA ALA A 229 -13.46 -15.18 10.83
C ALA A 229 -12.95 -16.24 9.84
N ARG A 230 -12.34 -15.82 8.72
CA ARG A 230 -11.74 -16.72 7.72
C ARG A 230 -10.58 -17.51 8.31
N TYR A 231 -9.69 -16.84 9.05
CA TYR A 231 -8.61 -17.52 9.75
C TYR A 231 -9.15 -18.56 10.74
N ASN A 232 -10.12 -18.17 11.59
CA ASN A 232 -10.67 -19.06 12.60
C ASN A 232 -11.32 -20.32 12.01
N VAL A 233 -12.04 -20.21 10.88
CA VAL A 233 -12.57 -21.40 10.19
C VAL A 233 -11.43 -22.26 9.63
N SER A 234 -10.44 -21.66 8.97
CA SER A 234 -9.30 -22.41 8.42
C SER A 234 -8.44 -23.10 9.48
N ALA A 235 -8.40 -22.55 10.70
CA ALA A 235 -7.71 -23.13 11.85
C ALA A 235 -8.55 -24.22 12.56
N GLY A 236 -9.76 -24.54 12.08
CA GLY A 236 -10.67 -25.51 12.68
C GLY A 236 -11.53 -24.95 13.83
N ASN A 237 -11.37 -23.67 14.18
CA ASN A 237 -12.08 -22.98 15.27
C ASN A 237 -13.40 -22.34 14.79
N THR A 238 -14.29 -23.13 14.18
CA THR A 238 -15.59 -22.68 13.65
C THR A 238 -16.47 -21.99 14.70
N LYS A 239 -16.47 -22.47 15.95
CA LYS A 239 -17.20 -21.82 17.06
C LYS A 239 -16.76 -20.37 17.30
N GLN A 240 -15.45 -20.11 17.20
CA GLN A 240 -14.91 -18.77 17.41
C GLN A 240 -15.22 -17.85 16.21
N ALA A 241 -15.20 -18.39 14.98
CA ALA A 241 -15.60 -17.67 13.79
C ALA A 241 -17.06 -17.19 13.87
N VAL A 242 -18.00 -18.08 14.26
CA VAL A 242 -19.41 -17.73 14.45
C VAL A 242 -19.57 -16.65 15.51
N LYS A 243 -18.90 -16.78 16.66
CA LYS A 243 -18.92 -15.76 17.72
C LYS A 243 -18.44 -14.38 17.24
N THR A 244 -17.38 -14.35 16.41
CA THR A 244 -16.91 -13.09 15.79
C THR A 244 -17.99 -12.51 14.88
N LEU A 245 -18.58 -13.31 13.99
CA LEU A 245 -19.63 -12.86 13.08
C LEU A 245 -20.88 -12.37 13.82
N GLU A 246 -21.30 -13.04 14.90
CA GLU A 246 -22.40 -12.61 15.77
C GLU A 246 -22.11 -11.25 16.41
N ASN A 247 -20.89 -11.02 16.90
CA ASN A 247 -20.51 -9.73 17.48
C ASN A 247 -20.57 -8.61 16.43
N ILE A 248 -20.10 -8.89 15.20
CA ILE A 248 -20.19 -7.93 14.09
C ILE A 248 -21.65 -7.64 13.74
N ALA A 249 -22.49 -8.68 13.64
CA ALA A 249 -23.92 -8.57 13.38
C ALA A 249 -24.62 -7.70 14.44
N LYS A 250 -24.34 -7.95 15.73
CA LYS A 250 -24.84 -7.14 16.86
C LYS A 250 -24.41 -5.66 16.75
N MET A 251 -23.15 -5.39 16.44
CA MET A 251 -22.65 -4.01 16.26
C MET A 251 -23.31 -3.28 15.08
N ASN A 252 -23.59 -4.02 14.00
CA ASN A 252 -24.25 -3.48 12.80
C ASN A 252 -25.77 -3.48 12.90
N ARG A 253 -26.35 -3.99 13.99
CA ARG A 253 -27.81 -4.18 14.15
C ARG A 253 -28.40 -5.02 13.02
N SER A 254 -27.65 -6.05 12.61
CA SER A 254 -28.05 -7.03 11.59
C SER A 254 -28.07 -8.43 12.20
N SER A 255 -28.53 -9.42 11.43
CA SER A 255 -28.59 -10.83 11.81
C SER A 255 -27.69 -11.68 10.91
N LEU A 256 -27.31 -12.86 11.40
CA LEU A 256 -26.62 -13.85 10.59
C LEU A 256 -27.60 -14.58 9.67
N PRO A 257 -27.13 -15.15 8.54
CA PRO A 257 -27.93 -16.06 7.74
C PRO A 257 -28.36 -17.28 8.57
N GLU A 258 -29.54 -17.83 8.25
CA GLU A 258 -29.98 -19.10 8.84
C GLU A 258 -29.09 -20.25 8.35
N GLY A 259 -28.64 -21.10 9.27
CA GLY A 259 -27.92 -22.33 8.93
C GLY A 259 -26.60 -22.54 9.67
N ARG A 260 -25.84 -23.53 9.21
CA ARG A 260 -24.50 -23.85 9.72
C ARG A 260 -23.42 -23.24 8.83
N LEU A 261 -22.44 -22.60 9.46
CA LEU A 261 -21.25 -22.09 8.76
C LEU A 261 -20.44 -23.27 8.20
N VAL A 262 -20.39 -23.38 6.88
CA VAL A 262 -19.59 -24.37 6.16
C VAL A 262 -18.86 -23.65 5.04
N GLU A 263 -17.54 -23.62 5.11
CA GLU A 263 -16.73 -23.06 4.03
C GLU A 263 -16.36 -24.20 3.06
N PRO A 264 -16.60 -24.06 1.75
CA PRO A 264 -16.14 -25.05 0.79
C PRO A 264 -14.62 -25.17 0.86
N THR A 265 -14.10 -26.40 0.89
CA THR A 265 -12.66 -26.63 0.80
C THR A 265 -12.18 -26.12 -0.55
N VAL A 266 -11.49 -24.99 -0.57
CA VAL A 266 -10.88 -24.45 -1.79
C VAL A 266 -9.86 -25.48 -2.29
N GLU A 267 -10.21 -26.23 -3.34
CA GLU A 267 -9.45 -27.38 -3.82
C GLU A 267 -8.03 -27.02 -4.31
N ARG A 268 -7.78 -25.74 -4.67
CA ARG A 268 -6.44 -25.23 -4.98
C ARG A 268 -6.25 -23.78 -4.52
N ARG A 269 -5.41 -23.56 -3.52
CA ARG A 269 -4.76 -22.25 -3.32
C ARG A 269 -3.68 -22.10 -4.39
N GLY A 270 -3.63 -20.96 -5.07
CA GLY A 270 -2.60 -20.68 -6.07
C GLY A 270 -1.20 -20.79 -5.48
N HIS A 271 -0.30 -21.48 -6.17
CA HIS A 271 1.12 -21.50 -5.83
C HIS A 271 1.86 -20.34 -6.52
N PHE A 272 3.02 -19.96 -5.98
CA PHE A 272 3.85 -18.91 -6.58
C PHE A 272 4.25 -19.22 -8.03
N LEU A 273 4.44 -20.51 -8.36
CA LEU A 273 4.78 -20.96 -9.70
C LEU A 273 3.65 -20.77 -10.72
N ASP A 274 2.40 -20.70 -10.27
CA ASP A 274 1.25 -20.47 -11.17
C ASP A 274 1.31 -19.09 -11.83
N LEU A 275 2.02 -18.13 -11.21
CA LEU A 275 2.28 -16.80 -11.80
C LEU A 275 3.24 -16.84 -12.99
N MET A 276 4.05 -17.90 -13.11
CA MET A 276 5.02 -18.11 -14.19
C MET A 276 4.47 -19.03 -15.29
N ASP A 277 3.22 -19.46 -15.19
CA ASP A 277 2.56 -20.19 -16.26
C ASP A 277 2.49 -19.35 -17.54
N SER A 278 2.54 -20.00 -18.70
CA SER A 278 2.58 -19.40 -20.04
C SER A 278 1.48 -18.34 -20.27
N THR A 279 0.32 -18.54 -19.63
CA THR A 279 -0.84 -17.63 -19.66
C THR A 279 -0.54 -16.29 -18.99
N TYR A 280 0.13 -16.30 -17.84
CA TYR A 280 0.29 -15.10 -16.99
C TYR A 280 1.73 -14.56 -16.95
N ARG A 281 2.73 -15.34 -17.35
CA ARG A 281 4.17 -15.00 -17.23
C ARG A 281 4.50 -13.60 -17.77
N ARG A 282 4.00 -13.24 -18.96
CA ARG A 282 4.24 -11.92 -19.56
C ARG A 282 3.64 -10.80 -18.70
N THR A 283 2.39 -10.97 -18.26
CA THR A 283 1.69 -10.03 -17.38
C THR A 283 2.44 -9.90 -16.05
N THR A 284 2.82 -11.01 -15.42
CA THR A 284 3.53 -11.02 -14.15
C THR A 284 4.86 -10.27 -14.22
N LEU A 285 5.67 -10.52 -15.26
CA LEU A 285 6.96 -9.84 -15.43
C LEU A 285 6.81 -8.33 -15.65
N ILE A 286 5.86 -7.90 -16.49
CA ILE A 286 5.60 -6.47 -16.72
C ILE A 286 5.05 -5.83 -15.44
N MET A 287 4.22 -6.53 -14.67
CA MET A 287 3.69 -6.03 -13.41
C MET A 287 4.79 -5.91 -12.35
N TRP A 288 5.65 -6.90 -12.18
CA TRP A 288 6.80 -6.80 -11.27
C TRP A 288 7.67 -5.59 -11.60
N TYR A 289 7.98 -5.38 -12.88
CA TYR A 289 8.72 -4.20 -13.32
C TYR A 289 7.95 -2.90 -13.03
N SER A 290 6.64 -2.85 -13.33
CA SER A 290 5.81 -1.67 -13.09
C SER A 290 5.72 -1.30 -11.60
N TRP A 291 5.66 -2.29 -10.71
CA TRP A 291 5.68 -2.10 -9.26
C TRP A 291 7.04 -1.61 -8.75
N VAL A 292 8.14 -2.15 -9.30
CA VAL A 292 9.50 -1.66 -9.01
C VAL A 292 9.62 -0.19 -9.40
N VAL A 293 9.19 0.18 -10.61
CA VAL A 293 9.27 1.56 -11.12
C VAL A 293 8.32 2.50 -10.38
N ALA A 294 7.11 2.07 -10.02
CA ALA A 294 6.18 2.87 -9.22
C ALA A 294 6.79 3.23 -7.85
N SER A 295 7.39 2.25 -7.18
CA SER A 295 8.09 2.47 -5.91
C SER A 295 9.35 3.32 -6.05
N PHE A 296 10.17 3.02 -7.07
CA PHE A 296 11.39 3.76 -7.37
C PHE A 296 11.09 5.25 -7.65
N SER A 297 10.09 5.54 -8.47
CA SER A 297 9.68 6.92 -8.81
C SER A 297 9.02 7.64 -7.63
N TYR A 298 8.18 6.97 -6.84
CA TYR A 298 7.53 7.58 -5.68
C TYR A 298 8.52 7.98 -4.60
N TYR A 299 9.31 7.03 -4.09
CA TYR A 299 10.33 7.31 -3.07
C TYR A 299 11.46 8.16 -3.63
N GLY A 300 11.78 8.00 -4.92
CA GLY A 300 12.70 8.87 -5.65
C GLY A 300 12.25 10.32 -5.66
N ALA A 301 10.99 10.60 -6.00
CA ALA A 301 10.44 11.97 -5.99
C ALA A 301 10.52 12.58 -4.59
N ILE A 302 10.19 11.82 -3.54
CA ILE A 302 10.27 12.29 -2.14
C ILE A 302 11.72 12.60 -1.75
N LEU A 303 12.63 11.63 -1.88
CA LEU A 303 14.02 11.76 -1.42
C LEU A 303 14.81 12.76 -2.27
N ALA A 304 14.59 12.77 -3.59
CA ALA A 304 15.22 13.75 -4.46
C ALA A 304 14.69 15.16 -4.15
N SER A 305 13.39 15.31 -3.87
CA SER A 305 12.85 16.62 -3.46
C SER A 305 13.49 17.13 -2.17
N SER A 306 13.64 16.29 -1.14
CA SER A 306 14.30 16.69 0.11
C SER A 306 15.76 17.05 -0.11
N GLU A 307 16.49 16.30 -0.92
CA GLU A 307 17.92 16.53 -1.18
C GLU A 307 18.15 17.79 -2.05
N LEU A 308 17.29 18.04 -3.05
CA LEU A 308 17.32 19.26 -3.87
C LEU A 308 17.04 20.52 -3.04
N LEU A 309 16.08 20.44 -2.11
CA LEU A 309 15.76 21.52 -1.18
C LEU A 309 16.89 21.75 -0.17
N GLU A 310 17.46 20.68 0.40
CA GLU A 310 18.55 20.76 1.37
C GLU A 310 19.79 21.42 0.79
N ARG A 311 20.18 21.03 -0.43
CA ARG A 311 21.38 21.55 -1.09
C ARG A 311 21.18 22.91 -1.77
N LYS A 312 19.96 23.47 -1.76
CA LYS A 312 19.59 24.67 -2.53
C LYS A 312 20.04 24.58 -4.00
N LEU A 313 20.04 23.37 -4.56
CA LEU A 313 20.35 23.11 -5.98
C LEU A 313 19.21 23.53 -6.92
N LEU A 314 18.22 24.26 -6.37
CA LEU A 314 17.25 25.00 -7.14
C LEU A 314 18.04 26.00 -7.99
N CYS A 315 17.98 25.79 -9.30
CA CYS A 315 18.49 26.75 -10.25
C CYS A 315 17.48 27.92 -10.28
N VAL A 316 17.49 28.75 -9.22
CA VAL A 316 16.57 29.87 -8.99
C VAL A 316 17.02 31.04 -9.86
N THR A 317 16.20 31.44 -10.82
CA THR A 317 16.45 32.58 -11.72
C THR A 317 16.12 33.95 -11.11
N ASN A 318 15.93 34.05 -9.79
CA ASN A 318 15.63 35.33 -9.14
C ASN A 318 16.91 36.08 -8.71
N ALA A 319 17.05 37.27 -9.30
CA ALA A 319 18.03 38.30 -9.00
C ALA A 319 17.86 38.80 -7.56
N GLY A 320 18.75 38.38 -6.67
CA GLY A 320 18.74 38.79 -5.26
C GLY A 320 19.52 37.79 -4.43
N GLU A 321 20.84 37.97 -4.38
CA GLU A 321 21.79 37.27 -3.52
C GLU A 321 21.87 35.75 -3.71
N LEU A 322 22.61 35.35 -4.75
CA LEU A 322 23.26 34.05 -4.80
C LEU A 322 24.14 33.92 -3.53
N PRO A 323 23.93 32.95 -2.63
CA PRO A 323 24.95 32.62 -1.66
C PRO A 323 26.12 32.08 -2.49
N LYS A 324 27.22 32.83 -2.50
CA LYS A 324 28.51 32.34 -3.01
C LYS A 324 28.69 30.94 -2.43
N VAL A 325 28.83 29.95 -3.31
CA VAL A 325 29.43 28.66 -2.96
C VAL A 325 30.74 29.02 -2.28
N LEU A 326 30.75 28.99 -0.94
CA LEU A 326 31.94 29.23 -0.16
C LEU A 326 32.83 28.03 -0.46
N ASN A 327 33.85 28.30 -1.27
CA ASN A 327 35.05 27.49 -1.37
C ASN A 327 35.51 27.18 0.06
N SER A 328 35.24 25.97 0.51
CA SER A 328 35.96 25.34 1.61
C SER A 328 36.39 23.96 1.12
N ASP A 329 37.43 24.00 0.29
CA ASP A 329 38.33 22.87 0.11
C ASP A 329 38.84 22.44 1.49
N SER A 330 38.22 21.40 2.08
CA SER A 330 38.78 20.48 3.11
C SER A 330 37.77 19.85 4.08
N ALA A 331 36.44 19.98 3.88
CA ALA A 331 35.46 19.18 4.63
C ALA A 331 34.62 18.28 3.70
N PRO A 332 34.65 16.94 3.85
CA PRO A 332 33.85 16.03 3.01
C PRO A 332 32.34 16.09 3.27
N CYS A 333 31.85 16.98 4.15
CA CYS A 333 30.46 17.04 4.61
C CYS A 333 29.95 18.48 4.60
N TYR A 334 28.82 18.71 3.92
CA TYR A 334 28.02 19.93 4.06
C TYR A 334 26.87 19.67 5.05
N CYS A 335 26.50 20.70 5.82
CA CYS A 335 25.45 20.61 6.82
C CYS A 335 24.55 21.84 6.69
N HIS A 336 23.36 21.65 6.11
CA HIS A 336 22.36 22.69 5.99
C HIS A 336 21.00 22.13 6.43
N MET A 337 20.41 22.75 7.45
CA MET A 337 19.08 22.37 7.93
C MET A 337 17.99 23.01 7.05
N PHE A 338 16.79 22.42 7.02
CA PHE A 338 15.68 23.00 6.27
C PHE A 338 15.24 24.34 6.87
N GLY A 339 15.07 25.35 6.00
CA GLY A 339 14.42 26.61 6.34
C GLY A 339 12.90 26.52 6.27
N THR A 340 12.22 27.60 6.64
CA THR A 340 10.75 27.67 6.64
C THR A 340 10.18 27.49 5.23
N SER A 341 10.80 28.09 4.21
CA SER A 341 10.42 27.96 2.80
C SER A 341 10.41 26.52 2.29
N GLU A 342 11.42 25.75 2.67
CA GLU A 342 11.60 24.37 2.25
C GLU A 342 10.52 23.46 2.84
N TYR A 343 10.16 23.67 4.12
CA TYR A 343 9.02 23.00 4.74
C TYR A 343 7.70 23.35 4.05
N TYR A 344 7.47 24.61 3.68
CA TYR A 344 6.27 24.99 2.91
C TYR A 344 6.21 24.29 1.56
N THR A 345 7.33 24.20 0.82
CA THR A 345 7.39 23.46 -0.44
C THR A 345 7.09 21.96 -0.24
N MET A 346 7.64 21.34 0.82
CA MET A 346 7.34 19.93 1.14
C MET A 346 5.86 19.73 1.49
N LEU A 347 5.25 20.62 2.29
CA LEU A 347 3.84 20.54 2.65
C LEU A 347 2.93 20.70 1.43
N ILE A 348 3.14 21.76 0.63
CA ILE A 348 2.32 22.05 -0.56
C ILE A 348 2.44 20.90 -1.55
N SER A 349 3.66 20.47 -1.90
CA SER A 349 3.85 19.39 -2.87
C SER A 349 3.20 18.08 -2.43
N THR A 350 3.24 17.76 -1.13
CA THR A 350 2.63 16.53 -0.57
C THR A 350 1.12 16.50 -0.74
N LEU A 351 0.43 17.65 -0.71
CA LEU A 351 -1.02 17.74 -0.99
C LEU A 351 -1.38 17.25 -2.41
N GLY A 352 -0.43 17.27 -3.35
CA GLY A 352 -0.61 16.75 -4.70
C GLY A 352 -1.00 15.27 -4.73
N GLU A 353 -0.55 14.47 -3.74
CA GLU A 353 -0.83 13.03 -3.70
C GLU A 353 -2.32 12.68 -3.67
N ILE A 354 -3.17 13.55 -3.10
CA ILE A 354 -4.63 13.39 -3.10
C ILE A 354 -5.29 14.17 -4.24
N ALA A 355 -4.79 15.37 -4.57
CA ALA A 355 -5.46 16.28 -5.49
C ALA A 355 -5.82 15.63 -6.83
N PHE A 356 -4.99 14.68 -7.28
CA PHE A 356 -5.16 14.01 -8.56
C PHE A 356 -5.86 12.64 -8.49
N VAL A 357 -6.24 12.15 -7.31
CA VAL A 357 -6.92 10.85 -7.14
C VAL A 357 -8.28 10.82 -7.87
N PRO A 358 -9.18 11.82 -7.76
CA PRO A 358 -10.44 11.81 -8.49
C PRO A 358 -10.24 11.82 -10.01
N VAL A 359 -9.25 12.58 -10.48
CA VAL A 359 -8.87 12.66 -11.89
C VAL A 359 -8.35 11.31 -12.38
N ASN A 360 -7.51 10.63 -11.58
CA ASN A 360 -7.01 9.31 -11.89
C ASN A 360 -8.16 8.28 -12.00
N ILE A 361 -9.11 8.29 -11.06
CA ILE A 361 -10.28 7.39 -11.11
C ILE A 361 -11.11 7.63 -12.38
N LEU A 362 -11.34 8.91 -12.75
CA LEU A 362 -12.04 9.25 -13.99
C LEU A 362 -11.27 8.75 -15.22
N MET A 363 -9.95 8.96 -15.26
CA MET A 363 -9.09 8.48 -16.36
C MET A 363 -9.12 6.96 -16.49
N LEU A 364 -9.11 6.22 -15.39
CA LEU A 364 -9.19 4.74 -15.39
C LEU A 364 -10.52 4.23 -15.96
N ASN A 365 -11.60 4.97 -15.74
CA ASN A 365 -12.93 4.64 -16.26
C ASN A 365 -13.05 4.98 -17.76
N VAL A 366 -12.47 6.10 -18.21
CA VAL A 366 -12.54 6.55 -19.61
C VAL A 366 -11.55 5.80 -20.50
N PHE A 367 -10.27 5.82 -20.17
CA PHE A 367 -9.19 5.31 -21.02
C PHE A 367 -8.86 3.83 -20.81
N GLY A 368 -9.36 3.22 -19.74
CA GLY A 368 -8.94 1.88 -19.33
C GLY A 368 -7.63 1.91 -18.54
N ARG A 369 -7.27 0.76 -17.96
CA ARG A 369 -6.18 0.70 -16.98
C ARG A 369 -4.82 0.68 -17.65
N ARG A 370 -4.68 -0.01 -18.78
CA ARG A 370 -3.40 -0.15 -19.51
C ARG A 370 -2.94 1.19 -20.06
N LEU A 371 -3.83 1.91 -20.74
CA LEU A 371 -3.51 3.21 -21.32
C LEU A 371 -3.29 4.26 -20.24
N CYS A 372 -4.09 4.25 -19.17
CA CYS A 372 -3.89 5.14 -18.03
C CYS A 372 -2.51 4.95 -17.40
N LEU A 373 -2.09 3.70 -17.14
CA LEU A 373 -0.75 3.40 -16.60
C LEU A 373 0.37 3.89 -17.53
N ALA A 374 0.25 3.67 -18.83
CA ALA A 374 1.26 4.12 -19.80
C ALA A 374 1.36 5.66 -19.83
N LEU A 375 0.22 6.35 -19.93
CA LEU A 375 0.19 7.82 -19.98
C LEU A 375 0.69 8.45 -18.69
N SER A 376 0.28 7.93 -17.52
CA SER A 376 0.71 8.46 -16.22
C SER A 376 2.20 8.23 -15.99
N MET A 377 2.75 7.07 -16.39
CA MET A 377 4.19 6.78 -16.33
C MET A 377 4.99 7.65 -17.30
N ALA A 378 4.51 7.85 -18.53
CA ALA A 378 5.16 8.74 -19.49
C ALA A 378 5.23 10.17 -18.97
N LEU A 379 4.11 10.69 -18.46
CA LEU A 379 4.03 12.03 -17.90
C LEU A 379 4.92 12.17 -16.66
N THR A 380 4.97 11.16 -15.79
CA THR A 380 5.89 11.12 -14.63
C THR A 380 7.34 11.26 -15.09
N GLY A 381 7.75 10.53 -16.13
CA GLY A 381 9.10 10.61 -16.69
C GLY A 381 9.42 11.99 -17.25
N VAL A 382 8.48 12.62 -17.95
CA VAL A 382 8.62 14.00 -18.43
C VAL A 382 8.79 14.98 -17.27
N PHE A 383 8.01 14.87 -16.21
CA PHE A 383 8.12 15.75 -15.04
C PHE A 383 9.46 15.59 -14.30
N PHE A 384 10.02 14.38 -14.22
CA PHE A 384 11.39 14.20 -13.72
C PHE A 384 12.43 14.92 -14.60
N LEU A 385 12.25 14.95 -15.92
CA LEU A 385 13.11 15.72 -16.82
C LEU A 385 12.91 17.23 -16.63
N LEU A 386 11.66 17.69 -16.50
CA LEU A 386 11.33 19.11 -16.27
C LEU A 386 11.93 19.66 -14.97
N LEU A 387 12.13 18.83 -13.94
CA LEU A 387 12.83 19.24 -12.72
C LEU A 387 14.29 19.63 -12.94
N ASN A 388 14.91 19.27 -14.08
CA ASN A 388 16.26 19.75 -14.44
C ASN A 388 16.26 21.18 -14.97
N ILE A 389 15.10 21.73 -15.33
CA ILE A 389 14.99 23.10 -15.86
C ILE A 389 14.98 24.10 -14.71
N CYS A 390 15.80 25.14 -14.83
CA CYS A 390 15.88 26.24 -13.89
C CYS A 390 14.54 27.01 -13.82
N THR A 391 14.01 27.22 -12.61
CA THR A 391 12.70 27.83 -12.39
C THR A 391 12.64 28.58 -11.06
N THR A 392 11.57 29.32 -10.83
CA THR A 392 11.34 30.02 -9.56
C THR A 392 10.94 29.03 -8.46
N SER A 393 11.04 29.42 -7.17
CA SER A 393 10.62 28.58 -6.04
C SER A 393 9.15 28.13 -6.14
N ALA A 394 8.27 29.02 -6.60
CA ALA A 394 6.88 28.69 -6.88
C ALA A 394 6.73 27.70 -8.04
N GLY A 395 7.48 27.89 -9.13
CA GLY A 395 7.51 26.97 -10.27
C GLY A 395 8.00 25.58 -9.87
N PHE A 396 9.06 25.49 -9.07
CA PHE A 396 9.57 24.22 -8.54
C PHE A 396 8.56 23.52 -7.65
N THR A 397 7.90 24.25 -6.75
CA THR A 397 6.84 23.70 -5.89
C THR A 397 5.68 23.16 -6.72
N ALA A 398 5.28 23.86 -7.79
CA ALA A 398 4.24 23.41 -8.71
C ALA A 398 4.66 22.14 -9.49
N LEU A 399 5.91 22.08 -9.97
CA LEU A 399 6.44 20.88 -10.63
C LEU A 399 6.45 19.68 -9.67
N LEU A 400 6.89 19.86 -8.43
CA LEU A 400 6.85 18.80 -7.42
C LEU A 400 5.43 18.39 -7.06
N PHE A 401 4.50 19.33 -6.95
CA PHE A 401 3.08 19.05 -6.70
C PHE A 401 2.51 18.11 -7.77
N ILE A 402 2.76 18.42 -9.05
CA ILE A 402 2.29 17.61 -10.17
C ILE A 402 3.05 16.28 -10.24
N LEU A 403 4.37 16.28 -10.02
CA LEU A 403 5.13 15.03 -10.00
C LEU A 403 4.62 14.07 -8.92
N ARG A 404 4.41 14.56 -7.68
CA ARG A 404 3.88 13.78 -6.55
C ARG A 404 2.46 13.27 -6.82
N SER A 405 1.64 14.09 -7.46
CA SER A 405 0.32 13.69 -7.96
C SER A 405 0.40 12.50 -8.92
N LEU A 406 1.32 12.53 -9.88
CA LEU A 406 1.47 11.49 -10.91
C LEU A 406 2.04 10.19 -10.34
N VAL A 407 3.04 10.25 -9.45
CA VAL A 407 3.57 9.04 -8.80
C VAL A 407 2.54 8.38 -7.88
N SER A 408 1.70 9.17 -7.20
CA SER A 408 0.55 8.64 -6.43
C SER A 408 -0.48 7.96 -7.35
N ALA A 409 -0.80 8.59 -8.49
CA ALA A 409 -1.70 8.01 -9.49
C ALA A 409 -1.17 6.68 -10.05
N ASN A 410 0.14 6.61 -10.35
CA ASN A 410 0.81 5.39 -10.79
C ASN A 410 0.64 4.24 -9.80
N PHE A 411 0.89 4.49 -8.50
CA PHE A 411 0.72 3.47 -7.47
C PHE A 411 -0.73 2.97 -7.43
N ASN A 412 -1.70 3.88 -7.39
CA ASN A 412 -3.12 3.53 -7.39
C ASN A 412 -3.52 2.66 -8.59
N THR A 413 -3.09 3.04 -9.79
CA THR A 413 -3.38 2.30 -11.03
C THR A 413 -2.78 0.89 -11.01
N VAL A 414 -1.53 0.77 -10.57
CA VAL A 414 -0.83 -0.52 -10.47
C VAL A 414 -1.49 -1.44 -9.44
N TYR A 415 -1.94 -0.91 -8.29
CA TYR A 415 -2.72 -1.67 -7.30
C TYR A 415 -4.04 -2.20 -7.89
N ILE A 416 -4.81 -1.33 -8.56
CA ILE A 416 -6.10 -1.70 -9.16
C ILE A 416 -5.91 -2.74 -10.26
N TYR A 417 -4.97 -2.52 -11.18
CA TYR A 417 -4.73 -3.45 -12.29
C TYR A 417 -4.28 -4.83 -11.77
N THR A 418 -3.42 -4.89 -10.75
CA THR A 418 -3.00 -6.15 -10.13
C THR A 418 -4.18 -6.91 -9.50
N ALA A 419 -5.13 -6.19 -8.89
CA ALA A 419 -6.32 -6.79 -8.31
C ALA A 419 -7.29 -7.35 -9.37
N GLU A 420 -7.37 -6.71 -10.53
CA GLU A 420 -8.30 -7.08 -11.61
C GLU A 420 -7.75 -8.14 -12.57
N VAL A 421 -6.42 -8.20 -12.78
CA VAL A 421 -5.81 -9.04 -13.82
C VAL A 421 -5.71 -10.53 -13.44
N TYR A 422 -5.58 -10.83 -12.14
CA TYR A 422 -5.43 -12.19 -11.65
C TYR A 422 -6.78 -12.80 -11.19
N PRO A 423 -7.04 -14.09 -11.50
CA PRO A 423 -8.21 -14.80 -11.00
C PRO A 423 -8.14 -14.97 -9.48
N THR A 424 -9.29 -15.18 -8.86
CA THR A 424 -9.45 -15.23 -7.38
C THR A 424 -8.46 -16.17 -6.68
N SER A 425 -8.15 -17.32 -7.28
CA SER A 425 -7.24 -18.34 -6.73
C SER A 425 -5.78 -17.88 -6.60
N ILE A 426 -5.27 -17.11 -7.56
CA ILE A 426 -3.86 -16.66 -7.61
C ILE A 426 -3.70 -15.16 -7.30
N ARG A 427 -4.80 -14.40 -7.18
CA ARG A 427 -4.80 -12.94 -6.97
C ARG A 427 -4.02 -12.50 -5.74
N SER A 428 -4.18 -13.20 -4.63
CA SER A 428 -3.47 -12.87 -3.38
C SER A 428 -1.96 -13.05 -3.55
N VAL A 429 -1.52 -14.12 -4.23
CA VAL A 429 -0.11 -14.42 -4.52
C VAL A 429 0.46 -13.42 -5.54
N GLY A 430 -0.32 -13.07 -6.57
CA GLY A 430 0.03 -12.05 -7.55
C GLY A 430 0.25 -10.68 -6.90
N MET A 431 -0.68 -10.23 -6.06
CA MET A 431 -0.57 -8.96 -5.32
C MET A 431 0.61 -8.98 -4.33
N GLY A 432 0.80 -10.07 -3.59
CA GLY A 432 1.90 -10.23 -2.65
C GLY A 432 3.27 -10.18 -3.33
N SER A 433 3.45 -10.94 -4.42
CA SER A 433 4.71 -10.97 -5.19
C SER A 433 5.06 -9.60 -5.78
N CYS A 434 4.09 -8.92 -6.39
CA CYS A 434 4.27 -7.59 -6.94
C CYS A 434 4.64 -6.55 -5.87
N THR A 435 3.95 -6.59 -4.72
CA THR A 435 4.23 -5.70 -3.59
C THR A 435 5.64 -5.94 -3.03
N ALA A 436 6.10 -7.19 -2.99
CA ALA A 436 7.47 -7.51 -2.58
C ALA A 436 8.51 -6.96 -3.56
N CYS A 437 8.31 -7.18 -4.88
CA CYS A 437 9.18 -6.60 -5.91
C CYS A 437 9.27 -5.08 -5.83
N SER A 438 8.16 -4.40 -5.50
CA SER A 438 8.16 -2.94 -5.32
C SER A 438 9.20 -2.45 -4.30
N ARG A 439 9.58 -3.26 -3.30
CA ARG A 439 10.56 -2.88 -2.28
C ARG A 439 11.97 -2.73 -2.86
N LEU A 440 12.30 -3.44 -3.93
CA LEU A 440 13.56 -3.24 -4.65
C LEU A 440 13.67 -1.80 -5.20
N GLY A 441 12.57 -1.25 -5.72
CA GLY A 441 12.53 0.15 -6.17
C GLY A 441 12.81 1.14 -5.04
N GLY A 442 12.20 0.91 -3.87
CA GLY A 442 12.43 1.71 -2.67
C GLY A 442 13.84 1.57 -2.09
N MET A 443 14.51 0.43 -2.30
CA MET A 443 15.90 0.21 -1.91
C MET A 443 16.90 0.93 -2.82
N ILE A 444 16.61 1.03 -4.12
CA ILE A 444 17.50 1.67 -5.12
C ILE A 444 17.34 3.19 -5.12
N ALA A 445 16.12 3.70 -4.91
CA ALA A 445 15.81 5.13 -4.96
C ALA A 445 16.72 6.02 -4.08
N PRO A 446 17.03 5.67 -2.80
CA PRO A 446 17.89 6.48 -1.95
C PRO A 446 19.31 6.63 -2.48
N PHE A 447 19.89 5.57 -3.06
CA PHE A 447 21.23 5.66 -3.63
C PHE A 447 21.26 6.60 -4.85
N ILE A 448 20.23 6.55 -5.70
CA ILE A 448 20.14 7.46 -6.84
C ILE A 448 19.85 8.90 -6.38
N ALA A 449 18.89 9.08 -5.48
CA ALA A 449 18.46 10.39 -5.01
C ALA A 449 19.50 11.08 -4.11
N GLN A 450 20.15 10.38 -3.19
CA GLN A 450 21.01 11.00 -2.18
C GLN A 450 22.49 10.98 -2.58
N VAL A 451 22.97 9.92 -3.26
CA VAL A 451 24.38 9.82 -3.68
C VAL A 451 24.63 10.46 -5.03
N LEU A 452 23.76 10.22 -6.02
CA LEU A 452 24.00 10.68 -7.38
C LEU A 452 23.74 12.19 -7.56
N ILE A 453 22.82 12.77 -6.78
CA ILE A 453 22.57 14.23 -6.77
C ILE A 453 23.84 15.00 -6.40
N SER A 454 24.71 14.41 -5.57
CA SER A 454 25.99 15.02 -5.20
C SER A 454 26.95 15.24 -6.38
N LYS A 455 26.85 14.39 -7.40
CA LYS A 455 27.70 14.47 -8.60
C LYS A 455 27.08 15.38 -9.64
N SER A 456 25.80 15.17 -9.93
CA SER A 456 25.03 15.98 -10.88
C SER A 456 23.54 15.70 -10.74
N VAL A 457 22.74 16.77 -10.71
CA VAL A 457 21.27 16.69 -10.68
C VAL A 457 20.74 15.92 -11.90
N ILE A 458 21.30 16.18 -13.09
CA ILE A 458 20.91 15.52 -14.33
C ILE A 458 21.18 14.02 -14.25
N THR A 459 22.36 13.62 -13.77
CA THR A 459 22.73 12.22 -13.62
C THR A 459 21.83 11.49 -12.62
N ALA A 460 21.25 12.18 -11.64
CA ALA A 460 20.33 11.60 -10.66
C ALA A 460 18.87 11.53 -11.14
N LEU A 461 18.37 12.56 -11.82
CA LEU A 461 16.96 12.62 -12.26
C LEU A 461 16.69 11.84 -13.55
N CYS A 462 17.66 11.75 -14.46
CA CYS A 462 17.53 11.00 -15.71
C CYS A 462 17.22 9.51 -15.50
N PRO A 463 17.85 8.77 -14.57
CA PRO A 463 17.49 7.38 -14.26
C PRO A 463 16.02 7.19 -13.88
N PHE A 464 15.43 8.10 -13.08
CA PHE A 464 14.00 8.06 -12.75
C PHE A 464 13.15 8.25 -14.01
N ALA A 465 13.50 9.23 -14.85
CA ALA A 465 12.80 9.48 -16.11
C ALA A 465 12.87 8.29 -17.07
N ILE A 466 14.06 7.72 -17.29
CA ILE A 466 14.28 6.58 -18.18
C ILE A 466 13.49 5.35 -17.70
N ALA A 467 13.53 5.06 -16.39
CA ALA A 467 12.77 3.95 -15.81
C ALA A 467 11.26 4.11 -16.04
N CYS A 468 10.72 5.31 -15.81
CA CYS A 468 9.30 5.63 -16.06
C CYS A 468 8.92 5.54 -17.54
N LEU A 469 9.74 6.07 -18.47
CA LEU A 469 9.47 5.99 -19.91
C LEU A 469 9.56 4.54 -20.42
N ALA A 470 10.54 3.76 -19.97
CA ALA A 470 10.63 2.34 -20.27
C ALA A 470 9.44 1.56 -19.71
N CYS A 471 8.96 1.91 -18.51
CA CYS A 471 7.76 1.34 -17.91
C CYS A 471 6.49 1.70 -18.70
N SER A 472 6.39 2.92 -19.21
CA SER A 472 5.30 3.32 -20.11
C SER A 472 5.26 2.45 -21.36
N ALA A 473 6.41 2.26 -22.01
CA ALA A 473 6.51 1.37 -23.17
C ALA A 473 6.14 -0.08 -22.81
N ALA A 474 6.65 -0.60 -21.69
CA ALA A 474 6.32 -1.94 -21.20
C ALA A 474 4.83 -2.11 -20.88
N ALA A 475 4.18 -1.10 -20.29
CA ALA A 475 2.75 -1.10 -19.98
C ALA A 475 1.91 -1.19 -21.26
N LEU A 476 2.34 -0.57 -22.37
CA LEU A 476 1.70 -0.75 -23.68
C LEU A 476 1.81 -2.17 -24.22
N PHE A 477 2.66 -3.04 -23.67
CA PHE A 477 2.77 -4.44 -24.05
C PHE A 477 1.96 -5.38 -23.14
N LEU A 478 1.19 -4.85 -22.18
CA LEU A 478 0.29 -5.65 -21.35
C LEU A 478 -0.80 -6.29 -22.23
N PRO A 479 -0.94 -7.64 -22.20
CA PRO A 479 -1.85 -8.34 -23.10
C PRO A 479 -3.33 -8.17 -22.73
N ILE A 480 -3.63 -7.85 -21.46
CA ILE A 480 -4.99 -7.83 -20.92
C ILE A 480 -5.39 -6.40 -20.58
N GLU A 481 -6.49 -5.92 -21.15
CA GLU A 481 -7.20 -4.75 -20.64
C GLU A 481 -8.29 -5.21 -19.68
N THR A 482 -8.39 -4.57 -18.50
CA THR A 482 -9.31 -4.98 -17.44
C THR A 482 -10.57 -4.12 -17.39
N LYS A 483 -10.64 -3.05 -18.19
CA LYS A 483 -11.83 -2.20 -18.31
C LYS A 483 -13.08 -3.03 -18.62
N ASN A 484 -14.13 -2.88 -17.79
CA ASN A 484 -15.44 -3.53 -17.92
C ASN A 484 -15.41 -5.07 -17.95
N ARG A 485 -14.31 -5.70 -17.53
CA ARG A 485 -14.21 -7.15 -17.44
C ARG A 485 -14.74 -7.62 -16.08
N ALA A 486 -15.65 -8.60 -16.09
CA ALA A 486 -16.03 -9.27 -14.85
C ALA A 486 -14.80 -9.94 -14.22
N LEU A 487 -14.70 -9.91 -12.89
CA LEU A 487 -13.62 -10.60 -12.17
C LEU A 487 -13.68 -12.09 -12.53
N GLN A 488 -12.56 -12.63 -13.03
CA GLN A 488 -12.47 -14.06 -13.33
C GLN A 488 -12.66 -14.85 -12.02
N GLN A 489 -13.83 -15.46 -11.90
CA GLN A 489 -14.10 -16.49 -10.90
C GLN A 489 -13.40 -17.77 -11.36
N THR A 490 -12.83 -18.49 -10.41
CA THR A 490 -12.20 -19.81 -10.60
C THR A 490 -13.10 -20.70 -11.44
N SER A 491 -12.66 -21.02 -12.66
CA SER A 491 -13.17 -22.14 -13.46
C SER A 491 -12.32 -23.38 -13.23
#